data_AF-A0AA90PZ56-F1
#
_entry.id   AF-A0AA90PZ56-F1
#
_cell.length_a   1.000
_cell.length_b   1.000
_cell.length_c   1.000
_cell.angle_alpha   90.00
_cell.angle_beta   90.00
_cell.angle_gamma   90.00
#
_symmetry.space_group_name_H-M   'P 1'
#
loop_
_entity.id
_entity.type
_entity.pdbx_description
1 polymer ?
#
loop_
_entity_poly.entity_id
_entity_poly.type
_entity_poly.pdbx_seq_one_letter_code
_entity_poly.pdbx_strand_id
1 'polypeptide(L)'
;MKKTLALVLCLLALPAAAHPGHDAVAGFAAGFAHPFSGIDHLLAMLGVGLWSRQQGRGGLLPVFVLMMALGAAVQVGVPIEAGLAATVVLIGALLAGAAHVPSALAMALVAGFALLHGQAHGRELLGAASAAGFLGAGGVLLAAGYAAGSARVTRLAGAAIGATGVLLLAAMA
;
A
#
# COMPACT_ATOMS: atom_id res chain seq x y z
N MET A 1 -23.36 -18.02 -2.23
CA MET A 1 -21.93 -17.70 -2.47
C MET A 1 -21.53 -16.28 -2.08
N LYS A 2 -22.39 -15.25 -2.24
CA LYS A 2 -22.04 -13.86 -1.86
C LYS A 2 -22.17 -13.57 -0.35
N LYS A 3 -23.09 -14.24 0.34
CA LYS A 3 -23.33 -14.07 1.79
C LYS A 3 -22.25 -14.73 2.66
N THR A 4 -21.58 -15.76 2.15
CA THR A 4 -20.48 -16.45 2.85
C THR A 4 -19.20 -15.61 2.89
N LEU A 5 -18.96 -14.74 1.91
CA LEU A 5 -17.77 -13.88 1.90
C LEU A 5 -17.86 -12.74 2.94
N ALA A 6 -19.07 -12.19 3.16
CA ALA A 6 -19.31 -11.17 4.18
C ALA A 6 -19.19 -11.73 5.61
N LEU A 7 -19.56 -13.00 5.81
CA LEU A 7 -19.41 -13.69 7.09
C LEU A 7 -17.93 -13.99 7.42
N VAL A 8 -17.12 -14.29 6.40
CA VAL A 8 -15.66 -14.48 6.54
C VAL A 8 -14.94 -13.18 6.90
N LEU A 9 -15.41 -12.02 6.40
CA LEU A 9 -14.85 -10.70 6.75
C LEU A 9 -15.21 -10.25 8.18
N CYS A 10 -16.34 -10.66 8.72
CA CYS A 10 -16.70 -10.38 10.13
C CYS A 10 -15.95 -11.26 11.14
N LEU A 11 -15.43 -12.42 10.70
CA LEU A 11 -14.65 -13.34 11.54
C LEU A 11 -13.16 -12.96 11.64
N LEU A 12 -12.71 -11.91 10.93
CA LEU A 12 -11.34 -11.39 10.99
C LEU A 12 -11.15 -10.28 12.03
N ALA A 13 -12.20 -9.93 12.79
CA ALA A 13 -12.03 -9.19 14.04
C ALA A 13 -11.43 -10.12 15.11
N LEU A 14 -10.18 -10.51 14.91
CA LEU A 14 -9.37 -11.10 15.97
C LEU A 14 -9.14 -10.01 17.03
N PRO A 15 -9.13 -10.36 18.32
CA PRO A 15 -8.69 -9.42 19.34
C PRO A 15 -7.29 -8.94 18.98
N ALA A 16 -7.00 -7.68 19.29
CA ALA A 16 -5.65 -7.13 19.32
C ALA A 16 -4.78 -7.97 20.27
N ALA A 17 -4.24 -9.08 19.77
CA ALA A 17 -3.31 -9.95 20.43
C ALA A 17 -1.95 -9.78 19.75
N ALA A 18 -1.41 -8.58 19.88
CA ALA A 18 0.02 -8.35 19.75
C ALA A 18 0.38 -7.31 20.81
N HIS A 19 0.81 -7.78 21.97
CA HIS A 19 1.89 -7.10 22.67
C HIS A 19 3.17 -7.68 22.05
N PRO A 20 3.82 -7.05 21.06
CA PRO A 20 5.22 -7.37 20.82
C PRO A 20 6.00 -6.70 21.95
N GLY A 21 6.73 -7.52 22.70
CA GLY A 21 7.81 -7.04 23.54
C GLY A 21 8.77 -6.18 22.73
N HIS A 22 9.55 -5.38 23.45
CA HIS A 22 10.43 -4.32 22.98
C HIS A 22 11.65 -4.78 22.13
N ASP A 23 11.54 -5.85 21.36
CA ASP A 23 12.59 -6.31 20.47
C ASP A 23 12.28 -5.81 19.06
N ALA A 24 13.05 -4.83 18.60
CA ALA A 24 12.97 -4.40 17.21
C ALA A 24 13.11 -5.61 16.28
N VAL A 25 12.04 -5.97 15.58
CA VAL A 25 12.02 -7.13 14.69
C VAL A 25 12.86 -6.79 13.46
N ALA A 26 14.16 -7.11 13.53
CA ALA A 26 15.13 -6.83 12.49
C ALA A 26 15.41 -8.08 11.64
N GLY A 27 15.73 -7.88 10.36
CA GLY A 27 16.08 -8.93 9.42
C GLY A 27 15.12 -9.05 8.24
N PHE A 28 15.58 -9.75 7.21
CA PHE A 28 14.85 -9.89 5.95
C PHE A 28 13.44 -10.46 6.13
N ALA A 29 13.27 -11.51 6.93
CA ALA A 29 11.97 -12.13 7.15
C ALA A 29 10.96 -11.18 7.80
N ALA A 30 11.41 -10.38 8.77
CA ALA A 30 10.59 -9.37 9.43
C ALA A 30 10.14 -8.29 8.44
N GLY A 31 11.09 -7.73 7.68
CA GLY A 31 10.79 -6.78 6.63
C GLY A 31 9.86 -7.34 5.55
N PHE A 32 10.04 -8.60 5.15
CA PHE A 32 9.19 -9.26 4.16
C PHE A 32 7.76 -9.50 4.68
N ALA A 33 7.60 -9.83 5.97
CA ALA A 33 6.29 -10.01 6.58
C ALA A 33 5.56 -8.67 6.81
N HIS A 34 6.30 -7.57 6.98
CA HIS A 34 5.76 -6.26 7.34
C HIS A 34 4.63 -5.77 6.42
N PRO A 35 4.73 -5.84 5.07
CA PRO A 35 3.67 -5.39 4.18
C PRO A 35 2.31 -6.07 4.36
N PHE A 36 2.28 -7.23 5.02
CA PHE A 36 1.10 -8.04 5.19
C PHE A 36 0.39 -7.80 6.53
N SER A 37 1.03 -7.09 7.47
CA SER A 37 0.44 -6.79 8.79
C SER A 37 -0.25 -5.43 8.85
N GLY A 38 0.10 -4.46 7.98
CA GLY A 38 -0.57 -3.16 7.92
C GLY A 38 -1.46 -2.98 6.70
N ILE A 39 -2.70 -2.55 6.93
CA ILE A 39 -3.71 -2.44 5.87
C ILE A 39 -3.47 -1.25 4.93
N ASP A 40 -2.84 -0.18 5.41
CA ASP A 40 -2.57 1.03 4.64
C ASP A 40 -1.62 0.76 3.46
N HIS A 41 -0.44 0.23 3.75
CA HIS A 41 0.57 -0.06 2.74
C HIS A 41 0.22 -1.29 1.90
N LEU A 42 -0.43 -2.31 2.48
CA LEU A 42 -0.95 -3.45 1.73
C LEU A 42 -1.89 -3.00 0.61
N LEU A 43 -2.89 -2.19 0.96
CA LEU A 43 -3.86 -1.68 0.00
C LEU A 43 -3.24 -0.67 -0.97
N ALA A 44 -2.29 0.15 -0.52
CA ALA A 44 -1.55 1.05 -1.41
C ALA A 44 -0.76 0.27 -2.49
N MET A 45 0.00 -0.75 -2.10
CA MET A 45 0.82 -1.54 -3.04
C MET A 45 -0.03 -2.35 -4.02
N LEU A 46 -1.06 -3.03 -3.54
CA LEU A 46 -2.01 -3.74 -4.40
C LEU A 46 -2.75 -2.77 -5.33
N GLY A 47 -3.20 -1.63 -4.80
CA GLY A 47 -3.90 -0.59 -5.54
C GLY A 47 -3.04 0.02 -6.65
N VAL A 48 -1.76 0.32 -6.37
CA VAL A 48 -0.83 0.83 -7.39
C VAL A 48 -0.56 -0.22 -8.47
N GLY A 49 -0.45 -1.51 -8.10
CA GLY A 49 -0.36 -2.60 -9.07
C GLY A 49 -1.57 -2.65 -10.01
N LEU A 50 -2.77 -2.66 -9.45
CA LEU A 50 -4.03 -2.63 -10.19
C LEU A 50 -4.13 -1.39 -11.09
N TRP A 51 -3.77 -0.22 -10.57
CA TRP A 51 -3.89 1.04 -11.29
C TRP A 51 -2.86 1.15 -12.42
N SER A 52 -1.66 0.62 -12.20
CA SER A 52 -0.65 0.46 -13.24
C SER A 52 -1.12 -0.40 -14.40
N ARG A 53 -1.83 -1.50 -14.10
CA ARG A 53 -2.48 -2.33 -15.12
C ARG A 53 -3.59 -1.59 -15.83
N GLN A 54 -4.45 -0.88 -15.10
CA GLN A 54 -5.51 -0.03 -15.65
C GLN A 54 -4.94 0.99 -16.63
N GLN A 55 -3.88 1.70 -16.25
CA GLN A 55 -3.21 2.70 -17.09
C GLN A 55 -2.50 2.09 -18.31
N GLY A 56 -2.28 0.77 -18.35
CA GLY A 56 -1.47 0.09 -19.36
C GLY A 56 0.04 0.38 -19.22
N ARG A 57 0.53 0.66 -18.01
CA ARG A 57 1.88 1.19 -17.76
C ARG A 57 2.67 0.42 -16.70
N GLY A 58 3.19 -0.75 -17.06
CA GLY A 58 4.04 -1.56 -16.15
C GLY A 58 5.25 -0.80 -15.54
N GLY A 59 5.74 0.24 -16.21
CA GLY A 59 6.83 1.09 -15.70
C GLY A 59 6.54 1.85 -14.40
N LEU A 60 5.28 1.92 -13.95
CA LEU A 60 4.94 2.53 -12.66
C LEU A 60 5.39 1.66 -11.46
N LEU A 61 5.50 0.34 -11.62
CA LEU A 61 5.94 -0.57 -10.55
C LEU A 61 7.38 -0.28 -10.10
N PRO A 62 8.39 -0.26 -10.98
CA PRO A 62 9.76 0.06 -10.57
C PRO A 62 9.89 1.48 -10.03
N VAL A 63 9.09 2.45 -10.52
CA VAL A 63 9.05 3.81 -9.95
C VAL A 63 8.62 3.76 -8.49
N PHE A 64 7.56 3.01 -8.17
CA PHE A 64 7.10 2.87 -6.78
C PHE A 64 8.19 2.26 -5.89
N VAL A 65 8.83 1.16 -6.32
CA VAL A 65 9.88 0.50 -5.51
C VAL A 65 11.08 1.41 -5.27
N LEU A 66 11.54 2.12 -6.31
CA LEU A 66 12.68 3.04 -6.19
C LEU A 66 12.37 4.24 -5.29
N MET A 67 11.18 4.81 -5.42
CA MET A 67 10.76 5.95 -4.60
C MET A 67 10.44 5.54 -3.16
N MET A 68 9.99 4.31 -2.92
CA MET A 68 9.85 3.72 -1.60
C MET A 68 11.21 3.59 -0.92
N ALA A 69 12.21 3.05 -1.62
CA ALA A 69 13.58 2.95 -1.12
C ALA A 69 14.18 4.33 -0.81
N LEU A 70 13.96 5.32 -1.70
CA LEU A 70 14.38 6.70 -1.48
C LEU A 70 13.70 7.31 -0.25
N GLY A 71 12.39 7.11 -0.11
CA GLY A 71 11.62 7.58 1.04
C GLY A 71 12.06 6.93 2.35
N ALA A 72 12.51 5.67 2.33
CA ALA A 72 13.07 5.02 3.51
C ALA A 72 14.44 5.58 3.91
N ALA A 73 15.23 6.06 2.94
CA ALA A 73 16.57 6.59 3.18
C ALA A 73 16.59 8.07 3.57
N VAL A 74 15.70 8.89 2.99
CA VAL A 74 15.58 10.32 3.27
C VAL A 74 14.46 10.50 4.27
N GLN A 75 14.57 11.31 5.31
CA GLN A 75 13.49 11.52 6.26
C GLN A 75 13.16 13.01 6.43
N VAL A 76 11.97 13.43 5.97
CA VAL A 76 11.43 14.80 6.05
C VAL A 76 10.24 14.81 7.01
N GLY A 77 10.17 15.83 7.87
CA GLY A 77 9.15 15.97 8.93
C GLY A 77 7.78 16.43 8.43
N VAL A 78 7.17 15.66 7.52
CA VAL A 78 5.80 15.86 7.02
C VAL A 78 4.79 15.09 7.87
N PRO A 79 3.48 15.45 7.85
CA PRO A 79 2.44 14.66 8.51
C PRO A 79 2.22 13.33 7.78
N ILE A 80 2.99 12.32 8.17
CA ILE A 80 3.11 11.03 7.47
C ILE A 80 1.79 10.26 7.49
N GLU A 81 1.15 10.14 8.65
CA GLU A 81 -0.04 9.28 8.81
C GLU A 81 -1.20 9.74 7.91
N ALA A 82 -1.47 11.06 7.84
CA ALA A 82 -2.50 11.61 6.97
C ALA A 82 -2.16 11.36 5.49
N GLY A 83 -0.87 11.39 5.14
CA GLY A 83 -0.37 11.07 3.80
C GLY A 83 -0.56 9.60 3.41
N LEU A 84 -0.37 8.67 4.36
CA LEU A 84 -0.62 7.24 4.15
C LEU A 84 -2.11 6.99 3.87
N ALA A 85 -2.99 7.51 4.73
CA ALA A 85 -4.43 7.35 4.56
C ALA A 85 -4.94 8.04 3.28
N ALA A 86 -4.45 9.25 2.97
CA ALA A 86 -4.78 9.95 1.73
C ALA A 86 -4.35 9.17 0.47
N THR A 87 -3.21 8.47 0.51
CA THR A 87 -2.77 7.60 -0.59
C THR A 87 -3.79 6.51 -0.86
N VAL A 88 -4.30 5.85 0.18
CA VAL A 88 -5.29 4.77 0.08
C VAL A 88 -6.61 5.32 -0.50
N VAL A 89 -7.06 6.49 -0.03
CA VAL A 89 -8.26 7.15 -0.60
C VAL A 89 -8.08 7.45 -2.09
N LEU A 90 -6.97 8.10 -2.45
CA LEU A 90 -6.72 8.56 -3.81
C LEU A 90 -6.59 7.39 -4.79
N ILE A 91 -5.81 6.35 -4.44
CA ILE A 91 -5.67 5.18 -5.32
C ILE A 91 -7.02 4.44 -5.46
N GLY A 92 -7.79 4.33 -4.38
CA GLY A 92 -9.14 3.75 -4.41
C GLY A 92 -10.09 4.52 -5.32
N ALA A 93 -10.10 5.85 -5.23
CA ALA A 93 -10.91 6.71 -6.08
C ALA A 93 -10.54 6.59 -7.57
N LEU A 94 -9.24 6.58 -7.89
CA LEU A 94 -8.73 6.42 -9.26
C LEU A 94 -9.15 5.06 -9.86
N LEU A 95 -9.10 4.00 -9.07
CA LEU A 95 -9.52 2.66 -9.46
C LEU A 95 -11.03 2.54 -9.63
N ALA A 96 -11.82 3.02 -8.66
CA ALA A 96 -13.28 2.99 -8.70
C ALA A 96 -13.84 3.80 -9.89
N GLY A 97 -13.24 4.97 -10.12
CA GLY A 97 -13.56 5.86 -11.24
C GLY A 97 -13.08 5.36 -12.59
N ALA A 98 -12.28 4.28 -12.65
CA ALA A 98 -11.56 3.84 -13.86
C ALA A 98 -10.77 5.00 -14.53
N ALA A 99 -10.24 5.90 -13.70
CA ALA A 99 -9.62 7.14 -14.13
C ALA A 99 -8.28 6.87 -14.84
N HIS A 100 -8.15 7.43 -16.05
CA HIS A 100 -6.89 7.47 -16.76
C HIS A 100 -6.32 8.89 -16.74
N VAL A 101 -5.04 9.01 -16.38
CA VAL A 101 -4.37 10.31 -16.29
C VAL A 101 -3.11 10.33 -17.17
N PRO A 102 -2.65 11.53 -17.59
CA PRO A 102 -1.40 11.67 -18.34
C PRO A 102 -0.20 11.06 -17.60
N SER A 103 0.80 10.59 -18.36
CA SER A 103 1.97 9.87 -17.80
C SER A 103 2.67 10.63 -16.69
N ALA A 104 2.88 11.94 -16.87
CA ALA A 104 3.60 12.76 -15.90
C ALA A 104 2.87 12.79 -14.55
N LEU A 105 1.53 12.93 -14.56
CA LEU A 105 0.72 12.91 -13.35
C LEU A 105 0.71 11.52 -12.71
N ALA A 106 0.62 10.45 -13.51
CA ALA A 106 0.68 9.09 -12.98
C ALA A 106 2.00 8.80 -12.27
N MET A 107 3.13 9.20 -12.87
CA MET A 107 4.44 9.06 -12.26
C MET A 107 4.57 9.89 -10.99
N ALA A 108 4.10 11.15 -10.99
CA ALA A 108 4.16 12.03 -9.83
C ALA A 108 3.35 11.45 -8.65
N LEU A 109 2.14 10.95 -8.91
CA LEU A 109 1.30 10.34 -7.88
C LEU A 109 1.96 9.07 -7.30
N VAL A 110 2.39 8.14 -8.15
CA VAL A 110 3.05 6.90 -7.72
C VAL A 110 4.34 7.19 -6.95
N ALA A 111 5.14 8.14 -7.41
CA ALA A 111 6.36 8.55 -6.72
C ALA A 111 6.05 9.18 -5.36
N GLY A 112 5.07 10.08 -5.28
CA GLY A 112 4.64 10.72 -4.03
C GLY A 112 4.10 9.71 -3.01
N PHE A 113 3.22 8.81 -3.44
CA PHE A 113 2.69 7.73 -2.61
C PHE A 113 3.81 6.85 -2.04
N ALA A 114 4.75 6.44 -2.90
CA ALA A 114 5.88 5.61 -2.52
C ALA A 114 6.83 6.34 -1.55
N LEU A 115 7.11 7.63 -1.79
CA LEU A 115 7.93 8.43 -0.88
C LEU A 115 7.30 8.50 0.51
N LEU A 116 6.01 8.81 0.63
CA LEU A 116 5.32 8.90 1.91
C LEU A 116 5.35 7.58 2.70
N HIS A 117 5.09 6.45 2.02
CA HIS A 117 5.18 5.14 2.63
C HIS A 117 6.62 4.77 3.01
N GLY A 118 7.59 5.11 2.15
CA GLY A 118 9.00 4.88 2.42
C GLY A 118 9.43 5.62 3.68
N GLN A 119 8.97 6.86 3.83
CA GLN A 119 9.25 7.68 5.01
C GLN A 119 8.72 7.02 6.28
N ALA A 120 7.46 6.59 6.27
CA ALA A 120 6.82 5.92 7.40
C ALA A 120 7.61 4.66 7.80
N HIS A 121 7.70 3.70 6.88
CA HIS A 121 8.21 2.37 7.20
C HIS A 121 9.74 2.33 7.29
N GLY A 122 10.45 3.27 6.68
CA GLY A 122 11.89 3.44 6.89
C GLY A 122 12.26 3.86 8.31
N ARG A 123 11.32 4.43 9.09
CA ARG A 123 11.51 4.69 10.52
C ARG A 123 11.24 3.45 11.38
N GLU A 124 10.38 2.55 10.91
CA GLU A 124 9.95 1.34 11.62
C GLU A 124 10.93 0.17 11.42
N LEU A 125 11.48 0.04 10.21
CA LEU A 125 12.34 -1.07 9.82
C LEU A 125 13.81 -0.75 10.06
N LEU A 126 14.45 -1.52 10.95
CA LEU A 126 15.87 -1.35 11.25
C LEU A 126 16.75 -2.17 10.31
N GLY A 127 17.63 -1.47 9.59
CA GLY A 127 18.72 -2.07 8.80
C GLY A 127 18.36 -2.48 7.37
N ALA A 128 19.40 -2.63 6.55
CA ALA A 128 19.27 -2.91 5.12
C ALA A 128 18.58 -4.24 4.81
N ALA A 129 18.73 -5.25 5.67
CA ALA A 129 18.07 -6.55 5.49
C ALA A 129 16.55 -6.44 5.60
N SER A 130 16.03 -5.74 6.60
CA SER A 130 14.59 -5.48 6.75
C SER A 130 14.06 -4.64 5.58
N ALA A 131 14.77 -3.59 5.19
CA ALA A 131 14.40 -2.78 4.03
C ALA A 131 14.33 -3.61 2.74
N ALA A 132 15.29 -4.50 2.50
CA ALA A 132 15.30 -5.40 1.35
C ALA A 132 14.11 -6.38 1.38
N GLY A 133 13.78 -6.94 2.54
CA GLY A 133 12.60 -7.79 2.72
C GLY A 133 11.31 -7.05 2.39
N PHE A 134 11.14 -5.84 2.92
CA PHE A 134 9.98 -4.99 2.71
C PHE A 134 9.82 -4.57 1.24
N LEU A 135 10.90 -4.15 0.59
CA LEU A 135 10.89 -3.82 -0.84
C LEU A 135 10.60 -5.06 -1.70
N GLY A 136 11.11 -6.23 -1.31
CA GLY A 136 10.83 -7.50 -1.99
C GLY A 136 9.34 -7.88 -1.90
N ALA A 137 8.76 -7.88 -0.70
CA ALA A 137 7.35 -8.13 -0.49
C ALA A 137 6.46 -7.08 -1.19
N GLY A 138 6.85 -5.81 -1.14
CA GLY A 138 6.15 -4.75 -1.86
C GLY A 138 6.18 -4.94 -3.38
N GLY A 139 7.31 -5.39 -3.94
CA GLY A 139 7.41 -5.79 -5.34
C GLY A 139 6.47 -6.95 -5.70
N VAL A 140 6.34 -7.94 -4.83
CA VAL A 140 5.39 -9.06 -4.99
C VAL A 140 3.94 -8.57 -4.99
N LEU A 141 3.57 -7.70 -4.04
CA LEU A 141 2.23 -7.14 -3.95
C LEU A 141 1.87 -6.28 -5.17
N LEU A 142 2.80 -5.43 -5.62
CA LEU A 142 2.66 -4.63 -6.84
C LEU A 142 2.42 -5.53 -8.06
N ALA A 143 3.23 -6.59 -8.23
CA ALA A 143 3.09 -7.53 -9.32
C ALA A 143 1.77 -8.31 -9.23
N ALA A 144 1.35 -8.72 -8.04
CA ALA A 144 0.09 -9.40 -7.80
C ALA A 144 -1.11 -8.51 -8.17
N GLY A 145 -1.11 -7.24 -7.73
CA GLY A 145 -2.12 -6.25 -8.13
C GLY A 145 -2.14 -6.05 -9.65
N TYR A 146 -0.98 -5.93 -10.29
CA TYR A 146 -0.88 -5.77 -11.74
C TYR A 146 -1.44 -6.99 -12.50
N ALA A 147 -1.12 -8.20 -12.04
CA ALA A 147 -1.58 -9.45 -12.65
C ALA A 147 -3.09 -9.69 -12.47
N ALA A 148 -3.65 -9.31 -11.31
CA ALA A 148 -5.08 -9.43 -11.02
C ALA A 148 -5.96 -8.39 -11.72
N GLY A 149 -5.35 -7.37 -12.35
CA GLY A 149 -6.06 -6.23 -12.93
C GLY A 149 -6.97 -6.60 -14.10
N SER A 150 -8.28 -6.54 -13.85
CA SER A 150 -9.34 -6.53 -14.86
C SER A 150 -10.33 -5.40 -14.57
N ALA A 151 -11.09 -4.92 -15.56
CA ALA A 151 -11.99 -3.78 -15.38
C ALA A 151 -12.96 -3.95 -14.18
N ARG A 152 -13.52 -5.15 -14.01
CA ARG A 152 -14.44 -5.45 -12.89
C ARG A 152 -13.71 -5.50 -11.55
N VAL A 153 -12.60 -6.23 -11.48
CA VAL A 153 -11.81 -6.37 -10.24
C VAL A 153 -11.32 -5.00 -9.77
N THR A 154 -10.76 -4.23 -10.70
CA THR A 154 -10.19 -2.91 -10.45
C THR A 154 -11.20 -1.94 -9.85
N ARG A 155 -12.43 -1.87 -10.39
CA ARG A 155 -13.46 -0.96 -9.86
C ARG A 155 -13.97 -1.38 -8.48
N LEU A 156 -14.22 -2.67 -8.26
CA LEU A 156 -14.70 -3.19 -6.98
C LEU A 156 -13.63 -3.06 -5.89
N ALA A 157 -12.40 -3.43 -6.20
CA ALA A 157 -11.25 -3.25 -5.32
C ALA A 157 -11.03 -1.76 -5.03
N GLY A 158 -11.13 -0.90 -6.03
CA GLY A 158 -11.02 0.56 -5.87
C GLY A 158 -12.04 1.12 -4.88
N ALA A 159 -13.31 0.71 -4.96
CA ALA A 159 -14.34 1.15 -4.02
C ALA A 159 -14.03 0.68 -2.58
N ALA A 160 -13.62 -0.57 -2.41
CA ALA A 160 -13.25 -1.11 -1.09
C ALA A 160 -12.00 -0.43 -0.51
N ILE A 161 -10.96 -0.22 -1.33
CA ILE A 161 -9.73 0.47 -0.98
C ILE A 161 -10.04 1.91 -0.56
N GLY A 162 -10.79 2.64 -1.39
CA GLY A 162 -11.15 4.03 -1.12
C GLY A 162 -11.97 4.19 0.15
N ALA A 163 -12.96 3.32 0.37
CA ALA A 163 -13.75 3.31 1.60
C ALA A 163 -12.87 3.03 2.83
N THR A 164 -11.93 2.08 2.73
CA THR A 164 -10.97 1.80 3.81
C THR A 164 -10.10 3.01 4.09
N GLY A 165 -9.60 3.70 3.06
CA GLY A 165 -8.84 4.93 3.23
C GLY A 165 -9.62 6.05 3.94
N VAL A 166 -10.92 6.20 3.63
CA VAL A 166 -11.79 7.19 4.31
C VAL A 166 -11.97 6.81 5.78
N LEU A 167 -12.14 5.54 6.10
CA LEU A 167 -12.21 5.06 7.48
C LEU A 167 -10.88 5.30 8.23
N LEU A 168 -9.75 5.06 7.57
CA LEU A 168 -8.43 5.37 8.13
C LEU A 168 -8.31 6.86 8.46
N LEU A 169 -8.66 7.75 7.53
CA LEU A 169 -8.65 9.20 7.78
C LEU A 169 -9.60 9.61 8.91
N ALA A 170 -10.81 9.04 8.96
CA ALA A 170 -11.80 9.37 9.98
C ALA A 170 -11.38 8.90 11.38
N ALA A 171 -10.60 7.82 11.49
CA ALA A 171 -10.07 7.33 12.76
C ALA A 171 -8.98 8.24 13.36
N MET A 172 -8.51 9.24 12.61
CA MET A 172 -7.48 10.19 13.03
C MET A 172 -8.03 11.54 13.52
N ALA A 173 -9.34 11.76 13.38
CA ALA A 173 -10.04 12.99 13.75
C ALA A 173 -10.70 12.86 15.14
#